data_AF-A0A932M6P0-F1
#
_entry.id   AF-A0A932M6P0-F1
#
_cell.length_a   1.000
_cell.length_b   1.000
_cell.length_c   1.000
_cell.angle_alpha   90.00
_cell.angle_beta   90.00
_cell.angle_gamma   90.00
#
_symmetry.space_group_name_H-M   'P 1'
#
loop_
_entity.id
_entity.type
_entity.pdbx_description
1 polymer ?
#
loop_
_entity_poly.entity_id
_entity_poly.type
_entity_poly.pdbx_seq_one_letter_code
_entity_poly.pdbx_strand_id
1 'polypeptide(L)' 'MRLVETVYRETADFPKEEIFGLTRQIKSAAISVPSNIAEGCARNTLAEYVHFLA' A
#
# COMPACT_ATOMS: atom_id res chain seq x y z
N MET A 1 -6.61 6.12 6.83
CA MET A 1 -5.99 5.30 5.78
C MET A 1 -6.95 4.16 5.41
N ARG A 2 -8.13 4.47 4.86
CA ARG A 2 -9.26 3.51 4.78
C ARG A 2 -8.95 2.24 3.99
N LEU A 3 -8.16 2.34 2.92
CA LEU A 3 -7.74 1.18 2.13
C LEU A 3 -6.87 0.23 2.96
N VAL A 4 -5.83 0.75 3.62
CA VAL A 4 -4.92 -0.04 4.45
C VAL A 4 -5.68 -0.69 5.61
N GLU A 5 -6.53 0.06 6.29
CA GLU A 5 -7.36 -0.45 7.39
C GLU A 5 -8.28 -1.59 6.93
N THR A 6 -8.91 -1.44 5.76
CA THR A 6 -9.75 -2.49 5.17
C THR A 6 -8.92 -3.72 4.85
N VAL A 7 -7.79 -3.57 4.15
CA VAL A 7 -6.90 -4.69 3.81
C VAL A 7 -6.42 -5.44 5.06
N TYR A 8 -6.06 -4.72 6.13
CA TYR A 8 -5.67 -5.36 7.39
C TYR A 8 -6.79 -6.18 8.02
N ARG A 9 -8.03 -5.70 7.93
CA ARG A 9 -9.21 -6.41 8.42
C ARG A 9 -9.51 -7.64 7.57
N GLU A 10 -9.59 -7.49 6.25
CA GLU A 10 -9.96 -8.60 5.34
C GLU A 10 -8.89 -9.72 5.31
N THR A 11 -7.63 -9.38 5.53
CA THR A 11 -6.53 -10.37 5.58
C THR A 11 -6.30 -10.97 6.97
N ALA A 12 -7.08 -10.58 7.98
CA ALA A 12 -6.95 -11.11 9.34
C ALA A 12 -7.39 -12.58 9.42
N ASP A 13 -8.34 -12.99 8.58
CA ASP A 13 -8.94 -14.32 8.58
C ASP A 13 -8.27 -15.29 7.59
N PHE A 14 -7.15 -14.89 6.99
CA PHE A 14 -6.41 -15.76 6.08
C PHE A 14 -5.75 -16.93 6.82
N PRO A 15 -5.51 -18.08 6.15
CA PRO A 15 -4.78 -19.20 6.74
C PRO A 15 -3.43 -18.78 7.31
N LYS A 16 -3.00 -19.42 8.41
CA LYS A 16 -1.74 -19.05 9.08
C LYS A 16 -0.53 -19.27 8.19
N GLU A 17 -0.62 -20.20 7.25
CA GLU A 17 0.41 -20.52 6.27
C GLU A 17 0.67 -19.34 5.32
N GLU A 18 -0.31 -18.44 5.13
CA GLU A 18 -0.23 -17.29 4.24
C GLU A 18 0.30 -16.01 4.91
N ILE A 19 0.57 -16.04 6.22
CA ILE A 19 1.02 -14.85 6.98
C ILE A 19 2.25 -14.20 6.33
N PHE A 20 3.22 -15.01 5.92
CA PHE A 20 4.44 -14.55 5.26
C PHE A 20 4.35 -14.52 3.73
N GLY A 21 3.34 -15.20 3.17
CA GLY A 21 3.02 -15.24 1.74
C GLY A 21 2.07 -14.11 1.35
N LEU A 22 0.84 -14.46 1.00
CA LEU A 22 -0.16 -13.53 0.48
C LEU A 22 -0.47 -12.39 1.45
N THR A 23 -0.63 -12.67 2.75
CA THR A 23 -1.01 -11.65 3.73
C THR A 23 0.03 -10.54 3.82
N ARG A 24 1.32 -10.88 3.84
CA ARG A 24 2.41 -9.89 3.86
C ARG A 24 2.44 -9.08 2.57
N GLN A 25 2.34 -9.73 1.41
CA GLN A 25 2.39 -9.06 0.11
C GLN A 25 1.23 -8.07 -0.07
N ILE A 26 0.00 -8.49 0.26
CA ILE A 26 -1.20 -7.65 0.13
C ILE A 26 -1.12 -6.44 1.08
N LYS A 27 -0.72 -6.64 2.34
CA LYS A 27 -0.53 -5.53 3.31
C LYS A 27 0.53 -4.54 2.84
N SER A 28 1.67 -5.02 2.34
CA SER A 28 2.74 -4.16 1.82
C SER A 28 2.30 -3.37 0.59
N ALA A 29 1.59 -4.00 -0.35
CA ALA A 29 1.05 -3.31 -1.52
C ALA A 29 0.02 -2.22 -1.13
N ALA A 30 -0.87 -2.52 -0.18
CA ALA A 30 -1.84 -1.55 0.31
C ALA A 30 -1.18 -0.34 0.99
N ILE A 31 -0.09 -0.54 1.72
CA ILE A 31 0.70 0.53 2.36
C ILE A 31 1.47 1.35 1.32
N SER A 32 1.94 0.74 0.23
CA SER A 32 2.73 1.45 -0.78
C SER A 32 1.90 2.51 -1.51
N VAL A 33 0.60 2.31 -1.69
CA VAL A 33 -0.30 3.27 -2.36
C VAL A 33 -0.27 4.66 -1.70
N PRO A 34 -0.66 4.83 -0.43
CA PRO A 34 -0.62 6.15 0.21
C PRO A 34 0.81 6.64 0.45
N SER A 35 1.78 5.73 0.58
CA SER A 35 3.20 6.11 0.71
C SER A 35 3.72 6.76 -0.57
N ASN A 36 3.45 6.17 -1.73
CA ASN A 36 3.84 6.73 -3.03
C ASN A 36 3.11 8.04 -3.32
N ILE A 37 1.83 8.16 -2.97
CA ILE A 37 1.10 9.44 -3.10
C ILE A 37 1.76 10.52 -2.24
N ALA A 38 2.05 10.23 -0.97
CA ALA A 38 2.68 11.18 -0.05
C ALA A 38 4.09 11.57 -0.52
N GLU A 39 4.88 10.59 -0.98
CA GLU A 39 6.23 10.81 -1.49
C GLU A 39 6.21 11.65 -2.77
N GLY A 40 5.30 11.34 -3.70
CA GLY A 40 5.10 12.13 -4.91
C GLY A 40 4.68 13.57 -4.59
N CYS A 41 3.77 13.78 -3.64
CA CYS A 41 3.35 15.12 -3.22
C CYS A 41 4.50 15.97 -2.64
N ALA A 42 5.55 15.33 -2.11
CA ALA A 42 6.73 16.00 -1.58
C ALA A 42 7.78 16.33 -2.65
N ARG A 43 7.56 15.97 -3.92
CA ARG A 43 8.47 16.27 -5.03
C ARG A 43 8.27 17.69 -5.57
N ASN A 44 9.28 18.21 -6.28
CA ASN A 44 9.34 19.62 -6.68
C ASN A 44 8.65 19.91 -8.02
N THR A 45 8.36 18.87 -8.81
CA THR A 45 7.76 19.02 -10.13
C THR A 45 6.56 18.11 -10.33
N LEU A 46 5.63 18.54 -11.18
CA LEU A 46 4.47 17.74 -11.56
C LEU A 46 4.87 16.43 -12.25
N ALA A 47 5.95 16.45 -13.04
CA ALA A 47 6.45 15.25 -13.73
C ALA A 47 6.92 14.18 -12.72
N GLU A 48 7.65 14.58 -11.67
CA GLU A 48 8.02 13.69 -10.58
C GLU A 48 6.79 13.21 -9.82
N TYR A 49 5.83 14.09 -9.50
CA TYR A 49 4.61 13.68 -8.80
C TYR A 49 3.86 12.58 -9.56
N VAL A 50 3.65 12.75 -10.87
CA VAL A 50 2.94 11.79 -11.72
C VAL A 50 3.68 10.45 -11.78
N HIS A 51 5.02 10.44 -11.74
CA HIS A 51 5.78 9.19 -11.72
C HIS A 51 5.45 8.29 -10.52
N PHE A 52 5.07 8.87 -9.38
CA PHE A 52 4.67 8.12 -8.18
C PHE A 52 3.17 7.74 -8.15
N LEU A 53 2.37 8.20 -9.12
CA LEU A 53 0.94 7.88 -9.23
C LEU A 53 0.61 6.79 -10.25
N ALA A 54 1.57 6.41 -11.09
CA ALA A 54 1.41 5.46 -12.20
C ALA A 54 1.63 4.00 -11.77
#